data_AF-A0ABD3SH23-F1
#
_entry.id   AF-A0ABD3SH23-F1
#
_cell.length_a   1.000
_cell.length_b   1.000
_cell.length_c   1.000
_cell.angle_alpha   90.00
_cell.angle_beta   90.00
_cell.angle_gamma   90.00
#
_symmetry.space_group_name_H-M   'P 1'
#
loop_
_entity.id
_entity.type
_entity.pdbx_description
1 polymer ?
#
loop_
_entity_poly.entity_id
_entity_poly.type
_entity_poly.pdbx_seq_one_letter_code
_entity_poly.pdbx_strand_id
1 'polypeptide(L)'
;MMYFSSPSLLTLTLVLLTLRRQQADAARSLSARRVRGPNARSADKYDRSITTFNPEGRLLQLEYALIAAEERGRGLTICVECDGVVVFAFPSGDEDDEEDDFDPLVDDISSPPPPPPPPPQSSPSVSVEIDEDAVTKTTATDDVISSVRSRSPAMTEHDPTHNTKIHRLSPTHLLLTSGLAGDSRTLASAFRRVASSWTHVHYGEVVTARELALEMGRVMHSIGLRPGARVLGVVGMLIGLDDADDFEVAATDDMGVEVRMYRCLPGGTLDRCNVCCTGGGVDAPGNAARKYATETLARVVSPSEYDGSIESLSGEDAISVQERKLRQVIEEVGHMALRYHHDSPSREGELIEGAHDEKTKQRYTIDIWLVRAAMANTSKDDNTTINPHRCLGKALMETRYARRVALDQITHAAKCLMDKNC
;
A
#
# COMPACT_ATOMS: atom_id res chain seq x y z
N MET A 1 -0.81 -67.14 -24.88
CA MET A 1 0.16 -66.15 -24.38
C MET A 1 -0.14 -64.82 -25.08
N MET A 2 -1.05 -64.00 -24.54
CA MET A 2 -1.35 -62.67 -25.07
C MET A 2 -0.70 -61.65 -24.15
N TYR A 3 0.28 -60.91 -24.67
CA TYR A 3 0.89 -59.76 -24.01
C TYR A 3 -0.02 -58.54 -24.25
N PHE A 4 -0.71 -58.09 -23.19
CA PHE A 4 -1.34 -56.77 -23.17
C PHE A 4 -0.26 -55.73 -22.84
N SER A 5 0.14 -54.95 -23.85
CA SER A 5 1.05 -53.81 -23.69
C SER A 5 0.23 -52.59 -23.22
N SER A 6 0.48 -52.09 -22.02
CA SER A 6 -0.21 -50.96 -21.41
C SER A 6 0.38 -49.60 -21.88
N PRO A 7 -0.40 -48.73 -22.55
CA PRO A 7 0.08 -47.42 -23.02
C PRO A 7 -0.11 -46.28 -22.00
N SER A 8 -0.34 -46.58 -20.73
CA SER A 8 -0.90 -45.61 -19.75
C SER A 8 0.12 -44.69 -19.08
N LEU A 9 1.39 -45.08 -18.94
CA LEU A 9 2.37 -44.28 -18.18
C LEU A 9 3.01 -43.15 -19.01
N LEU A 10 3.25 -43.37 -20.30
CA LEU A 10 3.81 -42.35 -21.20
C LEU A 10 2.78 -41.26 -21.54
N THR A 11 1.51 -41.63 -21.66
CA THR A 11 0.42 -40.67 -21.92
C THR A 11 0.13 -39.82 -20.68
N LEU A 12 0.10 -40.43 -19.49
CA LEU A 12 -0.08 -39.71 -18.23
C LEU A 12 1.05 -38.71 -17.95
N THR A 13 2.31 -39.11 -18.18
CA THR A 13 3.47 -38.21 -17.98
C THR A 13 3.48 -37.06 -18.98
N LEU A 14 3.07 -37.30 -20.23
CA LEU A 14 2.97 -36.25 -21.25
C LEU A 14 1.82 -35.27 -20.94
N VAL A 15 0.69 -35.78 -20.44
CA VAL A 15 -0.43 -34.95 -19.96
C VAL A 15 -0.03 -34.11 -18.73
N LEU A 16 0.68 -34.70 -17.76
CA LEU A 16 1.18 -33.98 -16.58
C LEU A 16 2.25 -32.93 -16.95
N LEU A 17 3.10 -33.20 -17.94
CA LEU A 17 4.07 -32.23 -18.47
C LEU A 17 3.37 -31.09 -19.23
N THR A 18 2.29 -31.38 -19.97
CA THR A 18 1.48 -30.33 -20.60
C THR A 18 0.69 -29.51 -19.58
N LEU A 19 0.18 -30.12 -18.51
CA LEU A 19 -0.52 -29.42 -17.42
C LEU A 19 0.45 -28.56 -16.60
N ARG A 20 1.67 -29.05 -16.30
CA ARG A 20 2.72 -28.26 -15.66
C ARG A 20 3.21 -27.10 -16.54
N ARG A 21 3.31 -27.30 -17.87
CA ARG A 21 3.58 -26.20 -18.82
C ARG A 21 2.43 -25.20 -18.89
N GLN A 22 1.18 -25.65 -18.91
CA GLN A 22 0.01 -24.76 -18.89
C GLN A 22 -0.05 -23.92 -17.61
N GLN A 23 0.27 -24.50 -16.44
CA GLN A 23 0.32 -23.76 -15.17
C GLN A 23 1.51 -22.77 -15.12
N ALA A 24 2.67 -23.13 -15.66
CA ALA A 24 3.85 -22.25 -15.71
C ALA A 24 3.72 -21.11 -16.75
N ASP A 25 3.02 -21.33 -17.87
CA ASP A 25 2.80 -20.31 -18.90
C ASP A 25 1.58 -19.43 -18.60
N ALA A 26 0.56 -19.93 -17.88
CA ALA A 26 -0.60 -19.13 -17.46
C ALA A 26 -0.20 -18.00 -16.48
N ALA A 27 0.80 -18.24 -15.64
CA ALA A 27 1.36 -17.24 -14.72
C ALA A 27 2.35 -16.27 -15.40
N ARG A 28 2.84 -16.57 -16.61
CA ARG A 28 3.58 -15.63 -17.47
C ARG A 28 2.60 -14.68 -18.19
N SER A 29 1.83 -14.02 -17.33
CA SER A 29 1.11 -12.76 -17.42
C SER A 29 0.15 -12.57 -18.60
N LEU A 30 -1.14 -12.66 -18.27
CA LEU A 30 -2.21 -11.94 -18.96
C LEU A 30 -1.82 -10.47 -19.22
N SER A 31 -1.08 -9.87 -18.28
CA SER A 31 -0.43 -8.57 -18.39
C SER A 31 0.53 -8.45 -19.60
N ALA A 32 1.46 -9.40 -19.79
CA ALA A 32 2.37 -9.38 -20.96
C ALA A 32 1.61 -9.52 -22.27
N ARG A 33 0.62 -10.41 -22.32
CA ARG A 33 -0.21 -10.59 -23.52
C ARG A 33 -0.97 -9.30 -23.88
N ARG A 34 -1.46 -8.56 -22.88
CA ARG A 34 -2.20 -7.30 -23.08
C ARG A 34 -1.31 -6.18 -23.64
N VAL A 35 -0.07 -6.03 -23.16
CA VAL A 35 0.85 -4.98 -23.65
C VAL A 35 1.45 -5.31 -25.01
N ARG A 36 1.83 -6.57 -25.25
CA ARG A 36 2.55 -7.00 -26.46
C ARG A 36 1.69 -6.94 -27.72
N GLY A 37 0.36 -6.92 -27.57
CA GLY A 37 -0.57 -6.88 -28.69
C GLY A 37 -0.45 -8.10 -29.62
N PRO A 38 -1.04 -8.05 -30.83
CA PRO A 38 -1.00 -9.16 -31.79
C PRO A 38 0.41 -9.44 -32.36
N ASN A 39 1.33 -8.46 -32.34
CA ASN A 39 2.68 -8.57 -32.89
C ASN A 39 3.75 -8.90 -31.83
N ALA A 40 3.50 -9.95 -31.04
CA ALA A 40 4.32 -10.33 -29.88
C ALA A 40 5.81 -10.57 -30.19
N ARG A 41 6.17 -11.02 -31.39
CA ARG A 41 7.57 -11.29 -31.78
C ARG A 41 8.45 -10.04 -31.85
N SER A 42 7.87 -8.87 -32.15
CA SER A 42 8.61 -7.61 -32.19
C SER A 42 8.78 -7.01 -30.79
N ALA A 43 7.80 -7.24 -29.91
CA ALA A 43 7.80 -6.74 -28.54
C ALA A 43 8.90 -7.38 -27.68
N ASP A 44 9.18 -8.69 -27.86
CA ASP A 44 10.21 -9.42 -27.08
C ASP A 44 11.60 -8.77 -27.12
N LYS A 45 11.95 -8.04 -28.19
CA LYS A 45 13.24 -7.35 -28.33
C LYS A 45 13.34 -6.11 -27.45
N TYR A 46 12.24 -5.35 -27.31
CA TYR A 46 12.22 -4.09 -26.58
C TYR A 46 11.78 -4.26 -25.13
N ASP A 47 11.14 -5.39 -24.83
CA ASP A 47 10.51 -5.63 -23.54
C ASP A 47 11.50 -5.78 -22.37
N ARG A 48 12.69 -6.35 -22.60
CA ARG A 48 13.65 -6.59 -21.51
C ARG A 48 14.34 -5.33 -20.99
N SER A 49 14.36 -4.26 -21.78
CA SER A 49 15.08 -3.04 -21.44
C SER A 49 14.12 -2.00 -20.87
N ILE A 50 14.46 -1.46 -19.70
CA ILE A 50 13.61 -0.48 -19.00
C ILE A 50 13.57 0.89 -19.70
N THR A 51 14.68 1.32 -20.28
CA THR A 51 14.85 2.65 -20.90
C THR A 51 14.73 2.63 -22.42
N THR A 52 14.29 1.52 -23.02
CA THR A 52 14.20 1.40 -24.48
C THR A 52 12.77 1.51 -24.95
N PHE A 53 12.52 2.54 -25.77
CA PHE A 53 11.24 2.69 -26.46
C PHE A 53 11.06 1.61 -27.53
N ASN A 54 9.84 1.11 -27.66
CA ASN A 54 9.46 0.33 -28.83
C ASN A 54 9.28 1.27 -30.05
N PRO A 55 9.13 0.73 -31.29
CA PRO A 55 8.91 1.54 -32.49
C PRO A 55 7.68 2.45 -32.46
N GLU A 56 6.74 2.21 -31.53
CA GLU A 56 5.54 3.01 -31.31
C GLU A 56 5.75 4.13 -30.27
N GLY A 57 6.94 4.26 -29.69
CA GLY A 57 7.26 5.25 -28.67
C GLY A 57 6.80 4.89 -27.25
N ARG A 58 6.51 3.61 -26.98
CA ARG A 58 6.05 3.11 -25.67
C ARG A 58 7.18 2.49 -24.87
N LEU A 59 7.14 2.66 -23.55
CA LEU A 59 8.01 1.98 -22.58
C LEU A 59 7.27 0.76 -22.01
N LEU A 60 7.57 -0.42 -22.55
CA LEU A 60 6.83 -1.65 -22.21
C LEU A 60 6.94 -2.03 -20.73
N GLN A 61 8.11 -1.82 -20.12
CA GLN A 61 8.33 -2.06 -18.69
C GLN A 61 7.48 -1.17 -17.78
N LEU A 62 7.20 0.07 -18.19
CA LEU A 62 6.31 0.97 -17.46
C LEU A 62 4.86 0.49 -17.55
N GLU A 63 4.41 0.06 -18.74
CA GLU A 63 3.07 -0.49 -18.92
C GLU A 63 2.85 -1.77 -18.13
N TYR A 64 3.86 -2.64 -18.04
CA TYR A 64 3.79 -3.79 -17.16
C TYR A 64 3.65 -3.44 -15.70
N ALA A 65 4.38 -2.43 -15.24
CA ALA A 65 4.26 -1.97 -13.86
C ALA A 65 2.86 -1.40 -13.58
N LEU A 66 2.30 -0.62 -14.51
CA LEU A 66 0.92 -0.11 -14.43
C LEU A 66 -0.10 -1.24 -14.37
N ILE A 67 0.02 -2.24 -15.25
CA ILE A 67 -0.92 -3.36 -15.26
C ILE A 67 -0.76 -4.21 -14.00
N ALA A 68 0.47 -4.49 -13.58
CA ALA A 68 0.75 -5.26 -12.37
C ALA A 68 0.18 -4.58 -11.12
N ALA A 69 0.24 -3.26 -11.05
CA ALA A 69 -0.30 -2.50 -9.92
C ALA A 69 -1.82 -2.62 -9.80
N GLU A 70 -2.52 -2.68 -10.92
CA GLU A 70 -3.99 -2.76 -10.98
C GLU A 70 -4.53 -4.21 -10.97
N GLU A 71 -3.76 -5.17 -11.48
CA GLU A 71 -4.16 -6.58 -11.59
C GLU A 71 -3.93 -7.37 -10.30
N ARG A 72 -2.87 -7.06 -9.53
CA ARG A 72 -2.51 -7.82 -8.32
C ARG A 72 -3.25 -7.41 -7.04
N GLY A 73 -4.17 -6.47 -7.13
CA GLY A 73 -5.05 -6.12 -6.00
C GLY A 73 -6.15 -7.16 -5.80
N ARG A 74 -6.31 -7.66 -4.56
CA ARG A 74 -7.53 -8.36 -4.12
C ARG A 74 -8.69 -7.37 -4.12
N GLY A 75 -9.35 -7.21 -5.27
CA GLY A 75 -10.49 -6.32 -5.49
C GLY A 75 -10.13 -4.83 -5.55
N LEU A 76 -11.17 -4.00 -5.45
CA LEU A 76 -11.04 -2.54 -5.55
C LEU A 76 -10.60 -1.92 -4.22
N THR A 77 -9.49 -1.19 -4.25
CA THR A 77 -9.03 -0.33 -3.14
C THR A 77 -9.49 1.10 -3.43
N ILE A 78 -10.20 1.70 -2.50
CA ILE A 78 -10.84 3.01 -2.64
C ILE A 78 -10.28 3.93 -1.56
N CYS A 79 -9.91 5.14 -1.93
CA CYS A 79 -9.46 6.18 -1.01
C CYS A 79 -10.11 7.52 -1.39
N VAL A 80 -10.64 8.22 -0.41
CA VAL A 80 -11.42 9.45 -0.59
C VAL A 80 -11.01 10.47 0.46
N GLU A 81 -10.66 11.68 0.03
CA GLU A 81 -10.46 12.86 0.86
C GLU A 81 -11.75 13.68 0.86
N CYS A 82 -12.29 13.99 2.03
CA CYS A 82 -13.47 14.83 2.23
C CYS A 82 -13.22 15.76 3.43
N ASP A 83 -13.20 17.07 3.19
CA ASP A 83 -13.15 18.10 4.22
C ASP A 83 -12.03 17.86 5.27
N GLY A 84 -10.80 17.58 4.80
CA GLY A 84 -9.63 17.34 5.66
C GLY A 84 -9.57 15.97 6.34
N VAL A 85 -10.50 15.06 6.01
CA VAL A 85 -10.55 13.67 6.47
C VAL A 85 -10.34 12.73 5.28
N VAL A 86 -9.48 11.72 5.44
CA VAL A 86 -9.28 10.68 4.43
C VAL A 86 -9.92 9.37 4.88
N VAL A 87 -10.80 8.82 4.06
CA VAL A 87 -11.47 7.53 4.25
C VAL A 87 -11.00 6.57 3.17
N PHE A 88 -10.57 5.37 3.54
CA PHE A 88 -10.24 4.34 2.57
C PHE A 88 -10.76 2.98 2.96
N ALA A 89 -11.06 2.16 1.95
CA ALA A 89 -11.49 0.79 2.15
C ALA A 89 -10.87 -0.15 1.12
N PHE A 90 -10.65 -1.39 1.55
CA PHE A 90 -10.20 -2.47 0.69
C PHE A 90 -10.71 -3.82 1.22
N PRO A 91 -10.78 -4.86 0.37
CA PRO A 91 -11.13 -6.21 0.78
C PRO A 91 -10.23 -6.75 1.90
N SER A 92 -10.83 -7.28 2.96
CA SER A 92 -10.11 -7.93 4.04
C SER A 92 -9.41 -9.19 3.53
N GLY A 93 -8.23 -9.49 4.05
CA GLY A 93 -7.60 -10.79 3.85
C GLY A 93 -8.19 -11.83 4.80
N ASP A 94 -8.56 -13.00 4.28
CA ASP A 94 -8.89 -14.18 5.08
C ASP A 94 -7.64 -15.03 5.41
N GLU A 95 -6.48 -14.73 4.81
CA GLU A 95 -5.27 -15.57 4.81
C GLU A 95 -4.12 -15.08 5.71
N ASP A 96 -4.32 -14.04 6.51
CA ASP A 96 -3.28 -13.59 7.47
C ASP A 96 -3.09 -14.57 8.66
N ASP A 97 -3.83 -15.68 8.68
CA ASP A 97 -3.73 -16.71 9.72
C ASP A 97 -2.80 -17.90 9.34
N GLU A 98 -2.30 -18.02 8.10
CA GLU A 98 -1.53 -19.23 7.67
C GLU A 98 -0.13 -19.04 7.01
N GLU A 99 0.40 -17.86 6.73
CA GLU A 99 1.78 -17.76 6.22
C GLU A 99 2.58 -16.58 6.80
N ASP A 100 3.36 -16.86 7.85
CA ASP A 100 4.79 -16.50 7.98
C ASP A 100 5.37 -17.10 9.29
N ASP A 101 5.20 -18.41 9.53
CA ASP A 101 6.22 -19.18 10.27
C ASP A 101 7.41 -19.37 9.32
N PHE A 102 8.13 -18.28 9.04
CA PHE A 102 9.46 -18.36 8.47
C PHE A 102 10.36 -18.92 9.57
N ASP A 103 10.40 -20.25 9.66
CA ASP A 103 11.23 -21.01 10.59
C ASP A 103 12.69 -20.57 10.37
N PRO A 104 13.28 -19.73 11.24
CA PRO A 104 14.63 -19.26 11.03
C PRO A 104 15.51 -20.30 11.72
N LEU A 105 15.70 -21.48 11.09
CA LEU A 105 16.80 -22.44 11.31
C LEU A 105 16.45 -23.82 10.73
N VAL A 106 16.79 -24.04 9.46
CA VAL A 106 17.43 -25.30 9.04
C VAL A 106 18.35 -25.00 7.87
N ASP A 107 19.59 -24.61 8.20
CA ASP A 107 20.70 -24.75 7.26
C ASP A 107 20.90 -26.26 7.02
N ASP A 108 20.48 -26.72 5.86
CA ASP A 108 20.82 -28.04 5.35
C ASP A 108 22.31 -28.03 4.99
N ILE A 109 23.15 -28.46 5.93
CA ILE A 109 24.60 -28.65 5.75
C ILE A 109 24.81 -29.82 4.78
N SER A 110 24.71 -29.55 3.47
CA SER A 110 25.28 -30.41 2.42
C SER A 110 25.45 -29.69 1.08
N SER A 111 25.88 -28.44 1.07
CA SER A 111 26.46 -27.83 -0.14
C SER A 111 27.84 -27.26 0.17
N PRO A 112 28.92 -27.72 -0.50
CA PRO A 112 30.23 -27.13 -0.28
C PRO A 112 30.26 -25.69 -0.81
N PRO A 113 30.93 -24.77 -0.10
CA PRO A 113 30.97 -23.36 -0.47
C PRO A 113 31.67 -23.15 -1.82
N PRO A 114 31.27 -22.15 -2.62
CA PRO A 114 31.97 -21.80 -3.85
C PRO A 114 33.41 -21.33 -3.56
N PRO A 115 34.37 -21.60 -4.46
CA PRO A 115 35.76 -21.23 -4.25
C PRO A 115 35.95 -19.71 -4.24
N PRO A 116 36.86 -19.18 -3.41
CA PRO A 116 37.12 -17.75 -3.33
C PRO A 116 37.76 -17.21 -4.62
N PRO A 117 37.48 -15.95 -4.98
CA PRO A 117 38.11 -15.31 -6.14
C PRO A 117 39.63 -15.17 -5.95
N PRO A 118 40.43 -15.20 -7.04
CA PRO A 118 41.88 -15.10 -6.95
C PRO A 118 42.32 -13.73 -6.41
N PRO A 119 43.39 -13.68 -5.58
CA PRO A 119 43.86 -12.44 -4.98
C PRO A 119 44.43 -11.46 -6.03
N PRO A 120 44.25 -10.15 -5.83
CA PRO A 120 44.87 -9.14 -6.67
C PRO A 120 46.40 -9.15 -6.52
N GLN A 121 47.10 -8.96 -7.65
CA GLN A 121 48.55 -8.97 -7.71
C GLN A 121 49.18 -7.80 -6.92
N SER A 122 50.28 -8.12 -6.25
CA SER A 122 51.06 -7.34 -5.30
C SER A 122 51.64 -6.02 -5.81
N SER A 123 51.69 -4.99 -4.93
CA SER A 123 52.90 -4.19 -4.60
C SER A 123 52.54 -3.00 -3.67
N PRO A 124 53.51 -2.39 -2.98
CA PRO A 124 54.23 -2.86 -1.80
C PRO A 124 53.76 -2.21 -0.49
N SER A 125 54.07 -2.88 0.61
CA SER A 125 53.77 -2.55 2.01
C SER A 125 54.58 -1.37 2.55
N VAL A 126 53.92 -0.47 3.29
CA VAL A 126 54.54 0.40 4.30
C VAL A 126 54.02 -0.06 5.66
N SER A 127 54.93 -0.59 6.48
CA SER A 127 54.66 -1.03 7.84
C SER A 127 54.71 0.15 8.80
N VAL A 128 53.71 0.28 9.69
CA VAL A 128 53.83 1.07 10.92
C VAL A 128 53.35 0.19 12.07
N GLU A 129 54.30 -0.19 12.93
CA GLU A 129 54.08 -0.86 14.22
C GLU A 129 53.73 0.20 15.27
N ILE A 130 52.69 -0.01 16.09
CA ILE A 130 52.63 0.53 17.47
C ILE A 130 51.84 -0.44 18.38
N ASP A 131 52.57 -0.85 19.41
CA ASP A 131 52.30 -1.49 20.71
C ASP A 131 50.88 -1.55 21.31
N GLU A 132 50.61 -2.74 21.87
CA GLU A 132 49.67 -2.98 22.97
C GLU A 132 50.38 -2.72 24.32
N ASP A 133 49.80 -1.91 25.20
CA ASP A 133 49.96 -2.08 26.65
C ASP A 133 48.98 -1.18 27.43
N ALA A 134 48.08 -1.80 28.19
CA ALA A 134 47.74 -1.44 29.59
C ALA A 134 46.46 -2.16 30.05
N VAL A 135 46.69 -3.30 30.68
CA VAL A 135 45.72 -4.05 31.50
C VAL A 135 45.66 -3.43 32.91
N THR A 136 44.46 -3.14 33.42
CA THR A 136 44.18 -3.22 34.87
C THR A 136 42.88 -3.97 35.13
N LYS A 137 43.04 -5.14 35.76
CA LYS A 137 42.01 -6.07 36.26
C LYS A 137 41.46 -5.62 37.61
N THR A 138 40.16 -5.86 37.83
CA THR A 138 39.53 -6.36 39.08
C THR A 138 38.01 -6.41 38.80
N THR A 139 37.21 -7.44 39.06
CA THR A 139 37.29 -8.70 39.81
C THR A 139 36.17 -9.61 39.30
N ALA A 140 36.44 -10.92 39.27
CA ALA A 140 35.56 -12.00 38.86
C ALA A 140 34.29 -12.16 39.74
N THR A 141 33.21 -12.73 39.20
CA THR A 141 32.83 -14.16 39.37
C THR A 141 31.52 -14.49 38.63
N ASP A 142 31.61 -15.54 37.82
CA ASP A 142 30.67 -16.66 37.60
C ASP A 142 29.36 -16.51 36.82
N ASP A 143 29.25 -17.42 35.84
CA ASP A 143 28.06 -18.08 35.30
C ASP A 143 26.88 -17.23 34.84
N VAL A 144 26.83 -16.96 33.54
CA VAL A 144 25.55 -16.82 32.83
C VAL A 144 25.47 -17.91 31.75
N ILE A 145 24.89 -19.02 32.20
CA ILE A 145 24.20 -20.01 31.39
C ILE A 145 23.32 -19.29 30.36
N SER A 146 23.53 -19.63 29.10
CA SER A 146 22.65 -19.29 27.98
C SER A 146 21.24 -19.79 28.24
N SER A 147 20.40 -18.97 28.87
CA SER A 147 18.96 -19.16 28.85
C SER A 147 18.44 -18.46 27.59
N VAL A 148 18.49 -19.19 26.47
CA VAL A 148 17.58 -18.96 25.34
C VAL A 148 16.19 -19.21 25.90
N ARG A 149 15.58 -18.15 26.44
CA ARG A 149 14.17 -18.16 26.75
C ARG A 149 13.47 -18.05 25.41
N SER A 150 13.13 -19.22 24.85
CA SER A 150 11.99 -19.37 23.96
C SER A 150 10.82 -18.62 24.60
N ARG A 151 10.64 -17.37 24.19
CA ARG A 151 9.35 -16.71 24.32
C ARG A 151 8.53 -17.37 23.23
N SER A 152 7.73 -18.36 23.62
CA SER A 152 6.51 -18.63 22.88
C SER A 152 5.85 -17.29 22.58
N PRO A 153 5.49 -16.99 21.32
CA PRO A 153 4.75 -15.78 21.04
C PRO A 153 3.45 -15.92 21.82
N ALA A 154 3.31 -15.11 22.89
CA ALA A 154 2.03 -14.88 23.51
C ALA A 154 1.09 -14.45 22.39
N MET A 155 -0.09 -15.07 22.28
CA MET A 155 -1.17 -14.70 21.34
C MET A 155 -1.12 -13.18 21.11
N THR A 156 -0.55 -12.78 19.98
CA THR A 156 -0.29 -11.37 19.71
C THR A 156 -1.60 -10.74 19.30
N GLU A 157 -2.04 -9.79 20.12
CA GLU A 157 -3.02 -8.78 19.74
C GLU A 157 -2.62 -8.23 18.35
N HIS A 158 -3.49 -8.43 17.36
CA HIS A 158 -3.18 -8.20 15.95
C HIS A 158 -3.00 -6.70 15.69
N ASP A 159 -1.77 -6.27 15.39
CA ASP A 159 -1.50 -4.89 14.98
C ASP A 159 -2.05 -4.68 13.55
N PRO A 160 -3.07 -3.81 13.36
CA PRO A 160 -3.73 -3.59 12.08
C PRO A 160 -2.79 -3.03 11.00
N THR A 161 -1.59 -2.59 11.37
CA THR A 161 -0.54 -2.15 10.43
C THR A 161 0.24 -3.30 9.78
N HIS A 162 0.00 -4.56 10.20
CA HIS A 162 0.55 -5.75 9.54
C HIS A 162 -0.15 -6.12 8.22
N ASN A 163 -1.17 -5.36 7.81
CA ASN A 163 -1.74 -5.51 6.47
C ASN A 163 -0.71 -5.15 5.39
N THR A 164 -0.53 -6.01 4.39
CA THR A 164 0.41 -5.80 3.27
C THR A 164 0.20 -4.50 2.49
N LYS A 165 -1.00 -3.90 2.55
CA LYS A 165 -1.35 -2.69 1.80
C LYS A 165 -1.06 -1.38 2.54
N ILE A 166 -1.07 -1.36 3.87
CA ILE A 166 -0.93 -0.13 4.67
C ILE A 166 0.46 -0.06 5.28
N HIS A 167 1.11 1.09 5.15
CA HIS A 167 2.41 1.31 5.75
C HIS A 167 2.46 2.64 6.48
N ARG A 168 2.62 2.61 7.81
CA ARG A 168 2.95 3.81 8.57
C ARG A 168 4.39 4.23 8.24
N LEU A 169 4.56 5.45 7.73
CA LEU A 169 5.87 6.01 7.36
C LEU A 169 6.44 6.86 8.48
N SER A 170 5.59 7.66 9.11
CA SER A 170 5.90 8.52 10.24
C SER A 170 4.63 8.71 11.09
N PRO A 171 4.69 9.42 12.24
CA PRO A 171 3.49 9.73 13.01
C PRO A 171 2.44 10.56 12.26
N THR A 172 2.84 11.23 11.17
CA THR A 172 2.02 12.17 10.39
C THR A 172 1.75 11.69 8.95
N HIS A 173 2.29 10.54 8.53
CA HIS A 173 2.18 10.02 7.16
C HIS A 173 1.88 8.51 7.12
N LEU A 174 0.94 8.13 6.27
CA LEU A 174 0.66 6.76 5.83
C LEU A 174 0.92 6.63 4.34
N LEU A 175 1.32 5.43 3.94
CA LEU A 175 1.37 5.00 2.56
C LEU A 175 0.44 3.81 2.38
N LEU A 176 -0.64 4.02 1.65
CA LEU A 176 -1.50 2.96 1.16
C LEU A 176 -1.00 2.54 -0.22
N THR A 177 -0.84 1.24 -0.47
CA THR A 177 -0.31 0.73 -1.73
C THR A 177 -1.26 -0.27 -2.39
N SER A 178 -1.22 -0.29 -3.73
CA SER A 178 -1.87 -1.31 -4.54
C SER A 178 -0.87 -1.86 -5.56
N GLY A 179 -0.75 -3.18 -5.67
CA GLY A 179 0.17 -3.84 -6.60
C GLY A 179 1.05 -4.92 -5.97
N LEU A 180 2.31 -4.96 -6.40
CA LEU A 180 3.30 -5.93 -5.92
C LEU A 180 3.72 -5.66 -4.46
N ALA A 181 3.31 -6.52 -3.53
CA ALA A 181 3.62 -6.36 -2.09
C ALA A 181 5.13 -6.19 -1.78
N GLY A 182 6.02 -6.88 -2.52
CA GLY A 182 7.47 -6.71 -2.37
C GLY A 182 7.96 -5.30 -2.72
N ASP A 183 7.38 -4.69 -3.75
CA ASP A 183 7.67 -3.31 -4.14
C ASP A 183 7.09 -2.34 -3.12
N SER A 184 5.87 -2.61 -2.61
CA SER A 184 5.22 -1.81 -1.57
C SER A 184 6.09 -1.70 -0.31
N ARG A 185 6.59 -2.84 0.19
CA ARG A 185 7.47 -2.87 1.37
C ARG A 185 8.79 -2.13 1.11
N THR A 186 9.35 -2.28 -0.08
CA THR A 186 10.59 -1.59 -0.48
C THR A 186 10.40 -0.08 -0.50
N LEU A 187 9.28 0.39 -1.10
CA LEU A 187 8.91 1.79 -1.15
C LEU A 187 8.67 2.35 0.25
N ALA A 188 7.87 1.66 1.07
CA ALA A 188 7.59 2.06 2.45
C ALA A 188 8.87 2.15 3.29
N SER A 189 9.77 1.16 3.18
CA SER A 189 11.07 1.17 3.86
C SER A 189 11.93 2.36 3.45
N ALA A 190 11.95 2.70 2.17
CA ALA A 190 12.64 3.89 1.68
C ALA A 190 12.05 5.18 2.25
N PHE A 191 10.72 5.32 2.22
CA PHE A 191 10.04 6.53 2.66
C PHE A 191 10.04 6.74 4.18
N ARG A 192 10.08 5.67 4.98
CA ARG A 192 10.38 5.76 6.42
C ARG A 192 11.73 6.43 6.68
N ARG A 193 12.77 6.06 5.91
CA ARG A 193 14.10 6.66 6.03
C ARG A 193 14.10 8.12 5.57
N VAL A 194 13.44 8.44 4.47
CA VAL A 194 13.32 9.82 3.96
C VAL A 194 12.62 10.71 4.99
N ALA A 195 11.44 10.31 5.46
CA ALA A 195 10.69 11.07 6.45
C ALA A 195 11.46 11.22 7.77
N SER A 196 12.07 10.14 8.27
CA SER A 196 12.88 10.19 9.50
C SER A 196 14.12 11.08 9.36
N SER A 197 14.81 11.01 8.22
CA SER A 197 16.00 11.81 7.94
C SER A 197 15.67 13.30 7.80
N TRP A 198 14.53 13.63 7.19
CA TRP A 198 14.06 15.01 7.10
C TRP A 198 13.82 15.60 8.49
N THR A 199 13.01 14.90 9.28
CA THR A 199 12.56 15.38 10.60
C THR A 199 13.67 15.40 11.64
N HIS A 200 14.52 14.37 11.70
CA HIS A 200 15.47 14.22 12.80
C HIS A 200 16.92 14.61 12.46
N VAL A 201 17.28 14.70 11.19
CA VAL A 201 18.69 14.92 10.79
C VAL A 201 18.89 16.25 10.08
N HIS A 202 18.07 16.56 9.07
CA HIS A 202 18.35 17.70 8.19
C HIS A 202 17.71 18.99 8.67
N TYR A 203 16.41 18.98 8.94
CA TYR A 203 15.65 20.23 9.11
C TYR A 203 15.07 20.41 10.51
N GLY A 204 14.89 19.32 11.28
CA GLY A 204 14.30 19.43 12.62
C GLY A 204 12.79 19.71 12.58
N GLU A 205 12.14 19.56 11.42
CA GLU A 205 10.72 19.85 11.20
C GLU A 205 10.03 18.68 10.48
N VAL A 206 8.72 18.55 10.67
CA VAL A 206 7.95 17.49 10.02
C VAL A 206 7.77 17.85 8.55
N VAL A 207 8.20 16.95 7.65
CA VAL A 207 7.97 17.07 6.21
C VAL A 207 6.47 17.16 5.90
N THR A 208 6.06 18.02 4.97
CA THR A 208 4.65 18.08 4.55
C THR A 208 4.28 16.86 3.69
N ALA A 209 2.99 16.47 3.69
CA ALA A 209 2.52 15.41 2.81
C ALA A 209 2.82 15.71 1.33
N ARG A 210 2.71 16.98 0.91
CA ARG A 210 3.04 17.44 -0.44
C ARG A 210 4.50 17.19 -0.81
N GLU A 211 5.43 17.58 0.05
CA GLU A 211 6.87 17.43 -0.21
C GLU A 211 7.28 15.96 -0.25
N LEU A 212 6.77 15.17 0.70
CA LEU A 212 7.05 13.74 0.73
C LEU A 212 6.46 13.02 -0.51
N ALA A 213 5.30 13.47 -1.02
CA ALA A 213 4.70 12.97 -2.24
C ALA A 213 5.55 13.30 -3.49
N LEU A 214 6.05 14.54 -3.58
CA LEU A 214 6.96 14.95 -4.67
C LEU A 214 8.23 14.10 -4.67
N GLU A 215 8.79 13.83 -3.50
CA GLU A 215 9.96 12.96 -3.39
C GLU A 215 9.64 11.51 -3.77
N MET A 216 8.43 11.02 -3.46
CA MET A 216 7.94 9.71 -3.93
C MET A 216 7.89 9.61 -5.45
N GLY A 217 7.33 10.63 -6.12
CA GLY A 217 7.34 10.70 -7.59
C GLY A 217 8.76 10.65 -8.16
N ARG A 218 9.68 11.46 -7.60
CA ARG A 218 11.09 11.48 -8.03
C ARG A 218 11.79 10.14 -7.82
N VAL A 219 11.62 9.50 -6.67
CA VAL A 219 12.24 8.21 -6.37
C VAL A 219 11.71 7.14 -7.32
N MET A 220 10.39 7.03 -7.51
CA MET A 220 9.77 6.06 -8.41
C MET A 220 10.19 6.28 -9.87
N HIS A 221 10.27 7.55 -10.30
CA HIS A 221 10.79 7.90 -11.62
C HIS A 221 12.27 7.52 -11.79
N SER A 222 13.10 7.86 -10.80
CA SER A 222 14.55 7.61 -10.85
C SER A 222 14.88 6.12 -10.93
N ILE A 223 14.11 5.24 -10.27
CA ILE A 223 14.25 3.78 -10.37
C ILE A 223 13.99 3.33 -11.81
N GLY A 224 13.02 3.94 -12.49
CA GLY A 224 12.69 3.70 -13.89
C GLY A 224 13.82 4.02 -14.89
N LEU A 225 14.81 4.81 -14.47
CA LEU A 225 15.94 5.21 -15.32
C LEU A 225 17.22 4.42 -15.04
N ARG A 226 17.28 3.65 -13.95
CA ARG A 226 18.48 2.90 -13.56
C ARG A 226 18.61 1.62 -14.39
N PRO A 227 19.72 1.43 -15.13
CA PRO A 227 19.95 0.17 -15.85
C PRO A 227 19.97 -1.02 -14.89
N GLY A 228 19.30 -2.11 -15.26
CA GLY A 228 19.22 -3.33 -14.46
C GLY A 228 18.18 -3.30 -13.32
N ALA A 229 17.58 -2.14 -13.03
CA ALA A 229 16.39 -2.07 -12.20
C ALA A 229 15.13 -2.40 -13.01
N ARG A 230 14.01 -2.60 -12.33
CA ARG A 230 12.67 -2.63 -12.93
C ARG A 230 11.81 -1.52 -12.33
N VAL A 231 10.84 -1.03 -13.10
CA VAL A 231 9.83 -0.09 -12.59
C VAL A 231 9.06 -0.76 -11.44
N LEU A 232 8.81 -0.01 -10.37
CA LEU A 232 7.99 -0.48 -9.26
C LEU A 232 6.54 -0.65 -9.75
N GLY A 233 5.99 -1.86 -9.64
CA GLY A 233 4.63 -2.18 -10.05
C GLY A 233 3.64 -1.94 -8.93
N VAL A 234 3.67 -0.74 -8.36
CA VAL A 234 2.77 -0.29 -7.28
C VAL A 234 2.25 1.10 -7.57
N VAL A 235 0.97 1.32 -7.27
CA VAL A 235 0.41 2.65 -7.08
C VAL A 235 0.53 2.98 -5.60
N GLY A 236 1.15 4.11 -5.28
CA GLY A 236 1.26 4.63 -3.92
C GLY A 236 0.26 5.75 -3.69
N MET A 237 -0.55 5.64 -2.65
CA MET A 237 -1.42 6.68 -2.14
C MET A 237 -0.80 7.18 -0.83
N LEU A 238 -0.11 8.32 -0.89
CA LEU A 238 0.45 8.96 0.28
C LEU A 238 -0.62 9.80 0.95
N ILE A 239 -0.89 9.50 2.21
CA ILE A 239 -1.84 10.21 3.05
C ILE A 239 -1.04 10.85 4.17
N GLY A 240 -1.20 12.14 4.40
CA GLY A 240 -0.47 12.78 5.49
C GLY A 240 -0.99 14.16 5.83
N LEU A 241 -0.46 14.70 6.91
CA LEU A 241 -0.75 16.06 7.33
C LEU A 241 -0.10 17.07 6.38
N ASP A 242 -0.87 18.07 5.99
CA ASP A 242 -0.42 19.18 5.16
C ASP A 242 -1.00 20.50 5.70
N ASP A 243 -0.37 21.61 5.34
CA ASP A 243 -0.86 22.93 5.70
C ASP A 243 -2.09 23.27 4.85
N ALA A 244 -3.18 23.75 5.48
CA ALA A 244 -4.41 24.16 4.79
C ALA A 244 -4.09 25.27 3.77
N ASP A 245 -4.64 25.14 2.55
CA ASP A 245 -4.32 26.07 1.44
C ASP A 245 -5.01 27.43 1.63
N ASP A 246 -6.03 27.53 2.50
CA ASP A 246 -6.85 28.71 2.69
C ASP A 246 -6.44 29.54 3.92
N PHE A 247 -5.98 30.77 3.66
CA PHE A 247 -5.63 31.76 4.68
C PHE A 247 -6.86 32.26 5.48
N GLU A 248 -8.09 32.03 4.99
CA GLU A 248 -9.35 32.48 5.61
C GLU A 248 -9.87 31.59 6.75
N VAL A 249 -9.43 30.32 6.83
CA VAL A 249 -9.84 29.39 7.91
C VAL A 249 -9.22 29.76 9.26
N ALA A 250 -8.29 30.73 9.29
CA ALA A 250 -7.70 31.30 10.50
C ALA A 250 -8.70 31.94 11.47
N ALA A 251 -9.98 32.07 11.11
CA ALA A 251 -11.05 32.60 11.96
C ALA A 251 -11.88 31.53 12.69
N THR A 252 -11.73 30.25 12.35
CA THR A 252 -12.33 29.11 13.07
C THR A 252 -11.23 28.36 13.79
N ASP A 253 -11.46 27.89 15.03
CA ASP A 253 -10.48 27.28 15.96
C ASP A 253 -9.66 26.06 15.44
N ASP A 254 -9.73 25.70 14.16
CA ASP A 254 -8.90 24.68 13.52
C ASP A 254 -7.59 25.29 12.99
N MET A 255 -6.46 24.79 13.50
CA MET A 255 -5.09 25.32 13.38
C MET A 255 -4.46 25.23 11.98
N GLY A 256 -5.26 25.22 10.92
CA GLY A 256 -4.80 25.25 9.53
C GLY A 256 -4.00 24.01 9.11
N VAL A 257 -4.25 22.84 9.72
CA VAL A 257 -3.64 21.56 9.32
C VAL A 257 -4.75 20.60 8.92
N GLU A 258 -4.61 20.01 7.73
CA GLU A 258 -5.58 19.04 7.19
C GLU A 258 -4.89 17.77 6.71
N VAL A 259 -5.64 16.67 6.59
CA VAL A 259 -5.13 15.45 5.96
C VAL A 259 -5.34 15.54 4.46
N ARG A 260 -4.28 15.31 3.69
CA ARG A 260 -4.32 15.27 2.23
C ARG A 260 -3.89 13.93 1.68
N MET A 261 -4.41 13.62 0.49
CA MET A 261 -4.03 12.45 -0.29
C MET A 261 -3.34 12.83 -1.61
N TYR A 262 -2.23 12.15 -1.87
CA TYR A 262 -1.50 12.22 -3.14
C TYR A 262 -1.32 10.83 -3.74
N ARG A 263 -1.69 10.68 -5.01
CA ARG A 263 -1.52 9.43 -5.76
C ARG A 263 -0.26 9.50 -6.61
N CYS A 264 0.63 8.53 -6.47
CA CYS A 264 1.78 8.32 -7.33
C CYS A 264 1.63 7.02 -8.13
N LEU A 265 1.65 7.14 -9.45
CA LEU A 265 1.62 6.01 -10.36
C LEU A 265 3.03 5.43 -10.58
N PRO A 266 3.12 4.16 -11.02
CA PRO A 266 4.33 3.64 -11.63
C PRO A 266 4.91 4.64 -12.64
N GLY A 267 6.22 4.87 -12.59
CA GLY A 267 6.91 5.87 -13.42
C GLY A 267 7.03 7.26 -12.78
N GLY A 268 6.38 7.50 -11.64
CA GLY A 268 6.58 8.70 -10.82
C GLY A 268 5.62 9.86 -11.10
N THR A 269 4.59 9.65 -11.92
CA THR A 269 3.53 10.65 -12.10
C THR A 269 2.79 10.84 -10.78
N LEU A 270 2.70 12.08 -10.32
CA LEU A 270 2.05 12.45 -9.07
C LEU A 270 0.83 13.32 -9.32
N ASP A 271 -0.29 12.94 -8.72
CA ASP A 271 -1.55 13.66 -8.77
C ASP A 271 -2.06 13.94 -7.36
N ARG A 272 -2.50 15.17 -7.08
CA ARG A 272 -3.38 15.43 -5.93
C ARG A 272 -4.78 14.93 -6.30
N CYS A 273 -5.39 14.11 -5.46
CA CYS A 273 -6.67 13.49 -5.78
C CYS A 273 -7.57 13.51 -4.54
N ASN A 274 -8.82 13.94 -4.71
CA ASN A 274 -9.83 13.76 -3.65
C ASN A 274 -10.45 12.37 -3.69
N VAL A 275 -10.37 11.68 -4.83
CA VAL A 275 -10.87 10.31 -5.00
C VAL A 275 -9.83 9.52 -5.78
N CYS A 276 -9.46 8.36 -5.25
CA CYS A 276 -8.55 7.43 -5.89
C CYS A 276 -9.07 6.00 -5.76
N CYS A 277 -9.33 5.36 -6.90
CA CYS A 277 -9.73 3.97 -6.98
C CYS A 277 -8.62 3.20 -7.72
N THR A 278 -8.12 2.11 -7.12
CA THR A 278 -7.05 1.27 -7.69
C THR A 278 -7.34 -0.21 -7.45
N GLY A 279 -6.73 -1.10 -8.22
CA GLY A 279 -7.03 -2.52 -8.20
C GLY A 279 -8.26 -2.87 -9.04
N GLY A 280 -8.88 -3.99 -8.71
CA GLY A 280 -10.07 -4.50 -9.41
C GLY A 280 -9.81 -5.14 -10.78
N GLY A 281 -8.54 -5.22 -11.23
CA GLY A 281 -8.18 -5.80 -12.52
C GLY A 281 -8.09 -4.80 -13.65
N VAL A 282 -7.39 -5.18 -14.73
CA VAL A 282 -7.14 -4.33 -15.91
C VAL A 282 -8.02 -4.70 -17.10
N ASP A 283 -8.96 -5.60 -16.84
CA ASP A 283 -10.04 -5.97 -17.73
C ASP A 283 -11.09 -4.85 -17.86
N ALA A 284 -11.92 -4.94 -18.90
CA ALA A 284 -12.99 -3.97 -19.15
C ALA A 284 -13.91 -3.74 -17.92
N PRO A 285 -14.36 -4.77 -17.18
CA PRO A 285 -15.16 -4.55 -15.97
C PRO A 285 -14.38 -3.88 -14.85
N GLY A 286 -13.09 -4.20 -14.65
CA GLY A 286 -12.24 -3.51 -13.67
C GLY A 286 -12.06 -2.01 -13.99
N ASN A 287 -11.82 -1.69 -15.26
CA ASN A 287 -11.74 -0.29 -15.71
C ASN A 287 -13.09 0.44 -15.54
N ALA A 288 -14.21 -0.21 -15.90
CA ALA A 288 -15.54 0.34 -15.73
C ALA A 288 -15.88 0.54 -14.24
N ALA A 289 -15.48 -0.38 -13.37
CA ALA A 289 -15.63 -0.29 -11.93
C ALA A 289 -14.89 0.92 -11.35
N ARG A 290 -13.60 1.08 -11.68
CA ARG A 290 -12.81 2.24 -11.24
C ARG A 290 -13.42 3.55 -11.73
N LYS A 291 -13.84 3.61 -13.00
CA LYS A 291 -14.48 4.80 -13.57
C LYS A 291 -15.78 5.14 -12.85
N TYR A 292 -16.68 4.17 -12.71
CA TYR A 292 -17.97 4.36 -12.05
C TYR A 292 -17.82 4.75 -10.57
N ALA A 293 -16.92 4.08 -9.84
CA ALA A 293 -16.65 4.40 -8.44
C ALA A 293 -16.07 5.82 -8.30
N THR A 294 -15.10 6.18 -9.16
CA THR A 294 -14.50 7.52 -9.14
C THR A 294 -15.54 8.61 -9.44
N GLU A 295 -16.37 8.44 -10.47
CA GLU A 295 -17.43 9.40 -10.81
C GLU A 295 -18.54 9.49 -9.76
N THR A 296 -18.84 8.40 -9.05
CA THR A 296 -19.84 8.39 -7.99
C THR A 296 -19.33 9.08 -6.74
N LEU A 297 -18.13 8.72 -6.27
CA LEU A 297 -17.53 9.32 -5.09
C LEU A 297 -17.17 10.79 -5.32
N ALA A 298 -16.73 11.18 -6.52
CA ALA A 298 -16.47 12.57 -6.85
C ALA A 298 -17.72 13.45 -6.72
N ARG A 299 -18.91 12.93 -7.07
CA ARG A 299 -20.19 13.63 -6.88
C ARG A 299 -20.61 13.74 -5.43
N VAL A 300 -20.22 12.78 -4.58
CA VAL A 300 -20.52 12.80 -3.14
C VAL A 300 -19.60 13.78 -2.41
N VAL A 301 -18.34 13.89 -2.83
CA VAL A 301 -17.35 14.79 -2.22
C VAL A 301 -17.46 16.23 -2.73
N SER A 302 -17.87 16.43 -3.99
CA SER A 302 -17.94 17.77 -4.59
C SER A 302 -18.77 18.72 -3.72
N PRO A 303 -18.28 19.94 -3.46
CA PRO A 303 -19.08 20.96 -2.79
C PRO A 303 -20.36 21.18 -3.59
N SER A 304 -21.52 21.12 -2.94
CA SER A 304 -22.77 21.49 -3.61
C SER A 304 -22.71 22.98 -3.97
N GLU A 305 -22.63 23.31 -5.26
CA GLU A 305 -22.62 24.70 -5.79
C GLU A 305 -23.90 25.51 -5.47
N TYR A 306 -24.84 24.93 -4.72
CA TYR A 306 -26.13 25.52 -4.34
C TYR A 306 -26.26 25.68 -2.82
N ASP A 307 -25.25 26.27 -2.19
CA ASP A 307 -25.25 26.53 -0.74
C ASP A 307 -25.08 28.03 -0.41
N GLY A 308 -25.59 28.89 -1.28
CA GLY A 308 -25.66 30.34 -1.10
C GLY A 308 -26.62 30.81 0.01
N SER A 309 -26.95 29.94 0.97
CA SER A 309 -27.77 30.23 2.16
C SER A 309 -27.10 29.87 3.49
N ILE A 310 -25.84 29.42 3.49
CA ILE A 310 -25.08 29.11 4.72
C ILE A 310 -24.38 30.33 5.33
N GLU A 311 -24.53 31.53 4.79
CA GLU A 311 -24.06 32.74 5.48
C GLU A 311 -24.89 33.12 6.73
N SER A 312 -25.82 32.26 7.18
CA SER A 312 -26.64 32.54 8.37
C SER A 312 -27.08 31.29 9.17
N LEU A 313 -26.29 30.21 9.17
CA LEU A 313 -26.53 29.06 10.05
C LEU A 313 -25.66 29.12 11.31
N SER A 314 -26.23 28.72 12.44
CA SER A 314 -25.51 28.62 13.71
C SER A 314 -24.38 27.58 13.60
N GLY A 315 -23.29 27.76 14.36
CA GLY A 315 -22.13 26.86 14.29
C GLY A 315 -22.45 25.37 14.56
N GLU A 316 -23.53 25.08 15.30
CA GLU A 316 -23.97 23.70 15.57
C GLU A 316 -24.59 23.01 14.35
N ASP A 317 -25.32 23.76 13.51
CA ASP A 317 -25.96 23.22 12.31
C ASP A 317 -24.92 22.86 11.24
N ALA A 318 -23.86 23.66 11.10
CA ALA A 318 -22.78 23.44 10.15
C ALA A 318 -21.98 22.15 10.43
N ILE A 319 -21.63 21.92 11.70
CA ILE A 319 -20.94 20.70 12.14
C ILE A 319 -21.79 19.46 11.83
N SER A 320 -23.11 19.55 12.08
CA SER A 320 -24.03 18.46 11.81
C SER A 320 -24.15 18.14 10.30
N VAL A 321 -24.04 19.15 9.43
CA VAL A 321 -24.03 18.94 7.97
C VAL A 321 -22.75 18.22 7.52
N GLN A 322 -21.58 18.67 7.99
CA GLN A 322 -20.30 18.03 7.69
C GLN A 322 -20.26 16.57 8.19
N GLU A 323 -20.78 16.31 9.39
CA GLU A 323 -20.85 14.95 9.95
C GLU A 323 -21.74 14.01 9.11
N ARG A 324 -22.89 14.51 8.64
CA ARG A 324 -23.77 13.74 7.72
C ARG A 324 -23.09 13.45 6.40
N LYS A 325 -22.39 14.43 5.82
CA LYS A 325 -21.64 14.27 4.57
C LYS A 325 -20.52 13.24 4.72
N LEU A 326 -19.72 13.34 5.78
CA LEU A 326 -18.64 12.37 6.05
C LEU A 326 -19.19 10.96 6.27
N ARG A 327 -20.31 10.82 7.01
CA ARG A 327 -20.99 9.53 7.16
C ARG A 327 -21.42 8.94 5.81
N GLN A 328 -22.02 9.76 4.95
CA GLN A 328 -22.42 9.34 3.60
C GLN A 328 -21.20 8.87 2.79
N VAL A 329 -20.06 9.57 2.87
CA VAL A 329 -18.81 9.16 2.22
C VAL A 329 -18.33 7.79 2.74
N ILE A 330 -18.34 7.56 4.06
CA ILE A 330 -17.91 6.27 4.63
C ILE A 330 -18.81 5.13 4.15
N GLU A 331 -20.13 5.35 4.14
CA GLU A 331 -21.09 4.35 3.68
C GLU A 331 -20.91 4.04 2.18
N GLU A 332 -20.76 5.06 1.33
CA GLU A 332 -20.54 4.89 -0.12
C GLU A 332 -19.19 4.22 -0.44
N VAL A 333 -18.12 4.58 0.26
CA VAL A 333 -16.81 3.92 0.14
C VAL A 333 -16.92 2.43 0.48
N GLY A 334 -17.62 2.11 1.58
CA GLY A 334 -17.86 0.72 1.97
C GLY A 334 -18.69 -0.06 0.95
N HIS A 335 -19.77 0.53 0.45
CA HIS A 335 -20.62 -0.08 -0.57
C HIS A 335 -19.87 -0.34 -1.87
N MET A 336 -19.07 0.61 -2.35
CA MET A 336 -18.29 0.45 -3.57
C MET A 336 -17.19 -0.62 -3.42
N ALA A 337 -16.51 -0.68 -2.27
CA ALA A 337 -15.48 -1.68 -2.02
C ALA A 337 -16.05 -3.11 -1.97
N LEU A 338 -17.22 -3.30 -1.33
CA LEU A 338 -17.91 -4.59 -1.30
C LEU A 338 -18.51 -4.99 -2.66
N ARG A 339 -19.06 -4.02 -3.40
CA ARG A 339 -19.62 -4.26 -4.74
C ARG A 339 -18.58 -4.82 -5.71
N TYR A 340 -17.35 -4.34 -5.62
CA TYR A 340 -16.23 -4.77 -6.47
C TYR A 340 -15.22 -5.64 -5.70
N HIS A 341 -15.71 -6.38 -4.72
CA HIS A 341 -14.92 -7.40 -4.02
C HIS A 341 -14.43 -8.46 -5.04
N HIS A 342 -13.24 -9.00 -4.82
CA HIS A 342 -12.63 -9.94 -5.77
C HIS A 342 -13.48 -11.19 -6.02
N ASP A 343 -14.07 -11.73 -4.94
CA ASP A 343 -14.97 -12.90 -4.98
C ASP A 343 -16.42 -12.55 -5.31
N SER A 344 -16.74 -11.29 -5.63
CA SER A 344 -18.12 -10.92 -5.95
C SER A 344 -18.60 -11.66 -7.22
N PRO A 345 -19.81 -12.24 -7.22
CA PRO A 345 -20.32 -13.06 -8.33
C PRO A 345 -20.59 -12.24 -9.60
N SER A 346 -20.40 -10.92 -9.56
CA SER A 346 -20.67 -9.99 -10.67
C SER A 346 -19.57 -9.96 -11.74
N ARG A 347 -18.43 -10.65 -11.54
CA ARG A 347 -17.31 -10.66 -12.51
C ARG A 347 -17.50 -11.65 -13.65
N GLU A 348 -18.29 -12.69 -13.45
CA GLU A 348 -18.56 -13.71 -14.47
C GLU A 348 -20.02 -13.60 -14.91
N GLY A 349 -20.23 -13.15 -16.14
CA GLY A 349 -21.54 -13.14 -16.79
C GLY A 349 -22.00 -14.55 -17.16
N GLU A 350 -22.12 -15.44 -16.19
CA GLU A 350 -22.83 -16.71 -16.34
C GLU A 350 -23.99 -16.76 -15.35
N LEU A 351 -25.16 -16.36 -15.85
CA LEU A 351 -26.44 -16.80 -15.30
C LEU A 351 -26.54 -18.32 -15.50
N ILE A 352 -25.95 -19.09 -14.58
CA ILE A 352 -26.30 -20.49 -14.42
C ILE A 352 -27.55 -20.52 -13.53
N GLU A 353 -28.72 -20.56 -14.16
CA GLU A 353 -29.94 -21.01 -13.51
C GLU A 353 -29.74 -22.46 -13.07
N GLY A 354 -29.45 -22.68 -11.79
CA GLY A 354 -29.35 -24.03 -11.23
C GLY A 354 -28.87 -24.07 -9.80
N ALA A 355 -29.74 -24.56 -8.92
CA ALA A 355 -29.51 -24.99 -7.53
C ALA A 355 -29.27 -23.89 -6.49
N HIS A 356 -30.37 -23.51 -5.83
CA HIS A 356 -30.36 -22.95 -4.48
C HIS A 356 -29.68 -23.93 -3.51
N ASP A 357 -28.52 -23.55 -2.98
CA ASP A 357 -27.99 -24.09 -1.72
C ASP A 357 -27.76 -22.91 -0.78
N GLU A 358 -28.64 -22.72 0.21
CA GLU A 358 -28.61 -21.59 1.17
C GLU A 358 -27.42 -21.65 2.15
N LYS A 359 -26.50 -22.62 2.02
CA LYS A 359 -25.47 -22.94 3.01
C LYS A 359 -24.08 -22.33 2.79
N THR A 360 -23.82 -21.63 1.68
CA THR A 360 -22.50 -21.03 1.42
C THR A 360 -22.61 -19.63 0.80
N LYS A 361 -23.40 -18.75 1.39
CA LYS A 361 -23.31 -17.31 1.06
C LYS A 361 -22.06 -16.75 1.75
N GLN A 362 -20.89 -16.95 1.15
CA GLN A 362 -19.61 -16.38 1.61
C GLN A 362 -19.84 -14.88 1.84
N ARG A 363 -19.69 -14.42 3.09
CA ARG A 363 -19.84 -13.01 3.43
C ARG A 363 -18.54 -12.31 3.08
N TYR A 364 -18.55 -11.54 2.00
CA TYR A 364 -17.45 -10.64 1.67
C TYR A 364 -17.30 -9.59 2.77
N THR A 365 -16.07 -9.34 3.17
CA THR A 365 -15.78 -8.34 4.18
C THR A 365 -14.73 -7.35 3.69
N ILE A 366 -14.79 -6.14 4.21
CA ILE A 366 -13.83 -5.08 3.91
C ILE A 366 -13.28 -4.48 5.20
N ASP A 367 -12.10 -3.92 5.12
CA ASP A 367 -11.55 -3.06 6.17
C ASP A 367 -11.75 -1.61 5.75
N ILE A 368 -12.38 -0.82 6.62
CA ILE A 368 -12.64 0.62 6.42
C ILE A 368 -11.77 1.40 7.39
N TRP A 369 -11.07 2.41 6.90
CA TRP A 369 -10.20 3.27 7.66
C TRP A 369 -10.63 4.72 7.52
N LEU A 370 -10.51 5.46 8.62
CA LEU A 370 -10.73 6.90 8.71
C LEU A 370 -9.47 7.55 9.31
N VAL A 371 -8.98 8.57 8.63
CA VAL A 371 -7.77 9.30 9.02
C VAL A 371 -8.08 10.79 9.07
N ARG A 372 -7.78 11.42 10.19
CA ARG A 372 -7.97 12.86 10.41
C ARG A 372 -6.82 13.46 11.20
N ALA A 373 -6.69 14.78 11.14
CA ALA A 373 -5.76 15.51 11.99
C ALA A 373 -6.29 15.54 13.43
N ALA A 374 -5.40 15.38 14.40
CA ALA A 374 -5.67 15.53 15.83
C ALA A 374 -4.53 16.31 16.49
N MET A 375 -4.81 16.98 17.60
CA MET A 375 -3.79 17.71 18.36
C MET A 375 -3.07 16.79 19.36
N ALA A 376 -1.74 16.90 19.45
CA ALA A 376 -1.04 16.47 20.64
C ALA A 376 -1.43 17.41 21.79
N ASN A 377 -1.94 16.86 22.89
CA ASN A 377 -2.26 17.61 24.12
C ASN A 377 -1.01 18.37 24.61
N THR A 378 -0.83 19.60 24.15
CA THR A 378 0.26 20.48 24.58
C THR A 378 -0.36 21.71 25.22
N SER A 379 0.17 22.10 26.36
CA SER A 379 -0.25 23.29 27.11
C SER A 379 -0.30 24.50 26.18
N LYS A 380 -1.31 25.36 26.37
CA LYS A 380 -1.42 26.67 25.74
C LYS A 380 -0.13 27.46 25.98
N ASP A 381 0.82 27.36 25.06
CA ASP A 381 1.96 28.26 24.99
C ASP A 381 1.55 29.47 24.15
N ASP A 382 1.78 30.64 24.74
CA ASP A 382 1.27 31.94 24.35
C ASP A 382 1.53 32.34 22.88
N ASN A 383 0.44 32.78 22.24
CA ASN A 383 0.24 33.94 21.36
C ASN A 383 1.44 34.52 20.55
N THR A 384 2.34 33.67 20.08
CA THR A 384 3.30 34.01 19.04
C THR A 384 2.77 33.48 17.71
N THR A 385 2.90 34.24 16.63
CA THR A 385 2.61 33.77 15.27
C THR A 385 3.50 32.56 14.98
N ILE A 386 2.97 31.36 15.23
CA ILE A 386 3.65 30.08 15.02
C ILE A 386 3.67 29.84 13.51
N ASN A 387 4.86 29.62 12.94
CA ASN A 387 4.98 29.20 11.55
C ASN A 387 4.15 27.92 11.32
N PRO A 388 3.39 27.79 10.20
CA PRO A 388 2.51 26.66 9.94
C PRO A 388 3.25 25.30 10.02
N HIS A 389 4.49 25.23 9.52
CA HIS A 389 5.35 24.04 9.64
C HIS A 389 5.67 23.62 11.09
N ARG A 390 5.58 24.54 12.06
CA ARG A 390 5.74 24.25 13.49
C ARG A 390 4.43 23.72 14.11
N CYS A 391 3.27 23.97 13.50
CA CYS A 391 1.99 23.37 13.86
C CYS A 391 1.93 21.89 13.45
N LEU A 392 2.48 21.54 12.28
CA LEU A 392 2.63 20.13 11.85
C LEU A 392 3.42 19.28 12.86
N GLY A 393 4.43 19.87 13.53
CA GLY A 393 5.19 19.20 14.59
C GLY A 393 4.41 18.91 15.88
N LYS A 394 3.25 19.58 16.08
CA LYS A 394 2.35 19.36 17.23
C LYS A 394 1.09 18.56 16.85
N ALA A 395 0.81 18.43 15.56
CA ALA A 395 -0.31 17.65 15.07
C ALA A 395 0.05 16.16 15.00
N LEU A 396 -0.92 15.32 15.32
CA LEU A 396 -0.87 13.87 15.19
C LEU A 396 -1.92 13.44 14.18
N MET A 397 -1.61 12.40 13.43
CA MET A 397 -2.57 11.77 12.55
C MET A 397 -3.34 10.72 13.34
N GLU A 398 -4.63 10.99 13.60
CA GLU A 398 -5.54 10.05 14.23
C GLU A 398 -6.05 9.07 13.17
N THR A 399 -5.86 7.78 13.42
CA THR A 399 -6.31 6.70 12.56
C THR A 399 -7.32 5.84 13.30
N ARG A 400 -8.48 5.63 12.70
CA ARG A 400 -9.54 4.73 13.16
C ARG A 400 -9.84 3.72 12.07
N TYR A 401 -10.23 2.51 12.46
CA TYR A 401 -10.57 1.48 11.49
C TYR A 401 -11.68 0.57 11.99
N ALA A 402 -12.46 0.05 11.06
CA ALA A 402 -13.45 -0.99 11.27
C ALA A 402 -13.05 -2.17 10.39
N ARG A 403 -12.77 -3.31 11.02
CA ARG A 403 -12.23 -4.50 10.36
C ARG A 403 -13.34 -5.47 9.97
N ARG A 404 -13.16 -6.22 8.88
CA ARG A 404 -14.05 -7.29 8.43
C ARG A 404 -15.54 -6.88 8.42
N VAL A 405 -15.82 -5.68 7.90
CA VAL A 405 -17.17 -5.12 7.79
C VAL A 405 -17.91 -5.78 6.64
N ALA A 406 -19.06 -6.41 6.94
CA ALA A 406 -19.99 -6.93 5.95
C ALA A 406 -21.00 -5.85 5.50
N LEU A 407 -21.74 -6.12 4.42
CA LEU A 407 -22.68 -5.18 3.80
C LEU A 407 -23.75 -4.64 4.77
N ASP A 408 -24.27 -5.50 5.65
CA ASP A 408 -25.27 -5.17 6.67
C ASP A 408 -24.70 -4.36 7.85
N GLN A 409 -23.38 -4.34 7.99
CA GLN A 409 -22.68 -3.71 9.10
C GLN A 409 -22.12 -2.31 8.76
N ILE A 410 -22.16 -1.89 7.48
CA ILE A 410 -21.55 -0.64 7.02
C ILE A 410 -22.08 0.57 7.80
N THR A 411 -23.40 0.71 7.94
CA THR A 411 -24.02 1.84 8.65
C THR A 411 -23.59 1.89 10.12
N HIS A 412 -23.44 0.72 10.76
CA HIS A 412 -22.96 0.63 12.14
C HIS A 412 -21.47 1.00 12.23
N ALA A 413 -20.64 0.46 11.33
CA ALA A 413 -19.22 0.77 11.24
C ALA A 413 -18.98 2.26 11.01
N ALA A 414 -19.74 2.90 10.12
CA ALA A 414 -19.67 4.34 9.88
C ALA A 414 -19.96 5.14 11.15
N LYS A 415 -20.97 4.74 11.93
CA LYS A 415 -21.29 5.40 13.20
C LYS A 415 -20.15 5.24 14.22
N CYS A 416 -19.59 4.05 14.36
CA CYS A 416 -18.48 3.80 15.27
C CYS A 416 -17.19 4.56 14.89
N LEU A 417 -16.86 4.64 13.60
CA LEU A 417 -15.69 5.38 13.12
C LEU A 417 -15.78 6.87 13.44
N MET A 418 -17.00 7.43 13.40
CA MET A 418 -17.27 8.83 13.68
C MET A 418 -17.29 9.15 15.19
N ASP A 419 -17.82 8.23 16.00
CA ASP A 419 -18.01 8.46 17.43
C ASP A 419 -16.66 8.49 18.17
N LYS A 420 -16.38 9.59 18.88
CA LYS A 420 -15.07 9.81 19.50
C LYS A 420 -14.71 8.76 20.56
N ASN A 421 -15.72 8.07 21.11
CA ASN A 421 -15.61 7.17 22.27
C ASN A 421 -15.67 5.67 21.92
N CYS A 422 -15.79 5.31 20.63
CA CYS A 422 -16.02 3.92 20.20
C CYS A 422 -14.74 3.15 19.87
#